data_AF-A0A7X0LNQ9-F1
#
_entry.id   AF-A0A7X0LNQ9-F1
#
_cell.length_a   1.000
_cell.length_b   1.000
_cell.length_c   1.000
_cell.angle_alpha   90.00
_cell.angle_beta   90.00
_cell.angle_gamma   90.00
#
_symmetry.space_group_name_H-M   'P 1'
#
loop_
_entity.id
_entity.type
_entity.pdbx_description
1 polymer ?
#
loop_
_entity_poly.entity_id
_entity_poly.type
_entity_poly.pdbx_seq_one_letter_code
_entity_poly.pdbx_strand_id
1 'polypeptide(L)'
;MMLAKKMLVSGMLALTVMGSGVTTAVAAEAPAADTAVVLVNRDCKANNNLDEIAAKFISRCRKASIRREFPGTHLSRNLGEIKAGKSANDKKAWKLLNDKRFEK
;
A
#
# COMPACT_ATOMS: atom_id res chain seq x y z
N MET A 1 -37.53 16.46 -31.25
CA MET A 1 -36.45 17.06 -32.05
C MET A 1 -35.39 15.99 -32.30
N MET A 2 -35.28 15.57 -33.56
CA MET A 2 -34.44 14.48 -34.05
C MET A 2 -33.00 14.92 -34.30
N LEU A 3 -32.08 13.97 -34.10
CA LEU A 3 -30.83 13.72 -34.85
C LEU A 3 -29.90 14.89 -35.20
N ALA A 4 -28.63 14.75 -34.79
CA ALA A 4 -27.52 14.96 -35.74
C ALA A 4 -26.32 14.06 -35.40
N LYS A 5 -26.17 13.06 -36.27
CA LYS A 5 -25.09 12.07 -36.39
C LYS A 5 -24.00 12.69 -37.28
N LYS A 6 -22.74 12.72 -36.84
CA LYS A 6 -21.55 12.96 -37.68
C LYS A 6 -20.48 11.99 -37.14
N MET A 7 -20.28 10.79 -37.67
CA MET A 7 -19.71 10.44 -38.99
C MET A 7 -18.48 11.28 -39.33
N LEU A 8 -17.31 10.81 -38.90
CA LEU A 8 -16.05 11.00 -39.63
C LEU A 8 -15.33 9.65 -39.69
N VAL A 9 -15.38 9.09 -40.89
CA VAL A 9 -14.66 7.91 -41.37
C VAL A 9 -13.38 8.41 -42.03
N SER A 10 -12.35 7.55 -42.03
CA SER A 10 -11.31 7.40 -43.05
C SER A 10 -9.90 7.83 -42.67
N GLY A 11 -8.95 6.90 -42.87
CA GLY A 11 -7.52 7.13 -42.80
C GLY A 11 -6.76 5.94 -42.21
N MET A 12 -6.68 4.80 -42.92
CA MET A 12 -5.45 4.40 -43.63
C MET A 12 -4.47 3.67 -42.69
N LEU A 13 -4.60 2.34 -42.55
CA LEU A 13 -3.84 1.32 -43.29
C LEU A 13 -2.31 1.57 -43.24
N ALA A 14 -1.64 0.87 -42.31
CA ALA A 14 -0.25 0.45 -42.47
C ALA A 14 -0.09 -0.93 -41.82
N LEU A 15 0.01 -1.94 -42.68
CA LEU A 15 0.38 -3.31 -42.40
C LEU A 15 1.89 -3.34 -42.14
N THR A 16 2.31 -3.72 -40.94
CA THR A 16 3.74 -3.87 -40.63
C THR A 16 4.02 -5.30 -40.17
N VAL A 17 4.63 -6.05 -41.08
CA VAL A 17 5.67 -7.09 -40.92
C VAL A 17 5.48 -8.14 -39.83
N MET A 18 5.25 -9.37 -40.29
CA MET A 18 5.61 -10.59 -39.57
C MET A 18 7.13 -10.66 -39.39
N GLY A 19 7.59 -10.60 -38.14
CA GLY A 19 8.97 -10.86 -37.75
C GLY A 19 9.03 -12.00 -36.73
N SER A 20 9.29 -13.22 -37.19
CA SER A 20 9.67 -14.35 -36.34
C SER A 20 11.10 -14.14 -35.85
N GLY A 21 11.25 -13.62 -34.64
CA GLY A 21 12.52 -13.52 -33.94
C GLY A 21 12.40 -14.15 -32.57
N VAL A 22 13.00 -15.32 -32.39
CA VAL A 22 13.34 -15.84 -31.06
C VAL A 22 14.37 -14.89 -30.45
N THR A 23 13.98 -14.21 -29.37
CA THR A 23 14.90 -13.55 -28.46
C THR A 23 14.66 -14.10 -27.05
N THR A 24 15.60 -14.92 -26.57
CA THR A 24 15.80 -15.12 -25.14
C THR A 24 16.32 -13.81 -24.57
N ALA A 25 15.43 -12.99 -24.01
CA ALA A 25 15.78 -11.79 -23.28
C ALA A 25 15.44 -11.97 -21.80
N VAL A 26 16.51 -12.06 -21.03
CA VAL A 26 16.57 -11.85 -19.59
C VAL A 26 16.02 -10.45 -19.21
N ALA A 27 15.66 -10.33 -17.94
CA ALA A 27 15.40 -9.09 -17.21
C ALA A 27 14.07 -8.38 -17.50
N ALA A 28 12.98 -8.93 -16.96
CA ALA A 28 11.92 -8.11 -16.36
C ALA A 28 12.22 -7.97 -14.86
N GLU A 29 13.34 -7.32 -14.53
CA GLU A 29 13.50 -6.70 -13.23
C GLU A 29 12.61 -5.47 -13.26
N ALA A 30 11.37 -5.63 -12.77
CA ALA A 30 10.53 -4.49 -12.46
C ALA A 30 11.36 -3.55 -11.59
N PRO A 31 11.39 -2.23 -11.87
CA PRO A 31 12.01 -1.31 -10.95
C PRO A 31 11.21 -1.41 -9.65
N ALA A 32 11.73 -2.16 -8.69
CA ALA A 32 11.38 -1.99 -7.31
C ALA A 32 11.62 -0.50 -7.08
N ALA A 33 10.52 0.25 -6.93
CA ALA A 33 10.56 1.62 -6.50
C ALA A 33 11.21 1.60 -5.12
N ASP A 34 12.55 1.69 -5.12
CA ASP A 34 13.39 2.01 -4.00
C ASP A 34 13.07 3.47 -3.70
N THR A 35 11.89 3.65 -3.12
CA THR A 35 11.57 4.85 -2.38
C THR A 35 12.49 4.75 -1.20
N ALA A 36 13.68 5.36 -1.31
CA ALA A 36 14.60 5.55 -0.22
C ALA A 36 13.80 6.21 0.90
N VAL A 37 13.28 5.38 1.80
CA VAL A 37 12.52 5.84 2.95
C VAL A 37 13.58 6.49 3.80
N VAL A 38 13.65 7.81 3.74
CA VAL A 38 14.40 8.62 4.69
C VAL A 38 14.03 8.05 6.06
N LEU A 39 14.97 7.34 6.68
CA LEU A 39 14.84 6.82 8.03
C LEU A 39 14.99 8.01 8.97
N VAL A 40 14.05 8.96 8.87
CA VAL A 40 13.74 9.85 9.98
C VAL A 40 13.45 8.92 11.13
N ASN A 41 14.25 9.06 12.20
CA ASN A 41 14.09 8.35 13.44
C ASN A 41 12.75 8.77 14.07
N ARG A 42 11.64 8.28 13.51
CA ARG A 42 10.30 8.63 13.96
C ARG A 42 10.10 8.00 15.33
N ASP A 43 9.51 8.78 16.23
CA ASP A 43 9.27 8.36 17.60
C ASP A 43 8.28 7.18 17.67
N CYS A 44 8.28 6.47 18.79
CA CYS A 44 7.42 5.31 18.99
C CYS A 44 6.02 5.64 19.54
N LYS A 45 5.49 6.85 19.27
CA LYS A 45 4.10 7.19 19.56
C LYS A 45 3.25 6.99 18.30
N ALA A 46 2.26 6.11 18.40
CA ALA A 46 1.34 5.84 17.29
C ALA A 46 0.63 7.10 16.78
N ASN A 47 0.39 8.07 17.67
CA ASN A 47 -0.26 9.34 17.33
C ASN A 47 0.58 10.27 16.43
N ASN A 48 1.91 10.07 16.38
CA ASN A 48 2.82 10.87 15.58
C ASN A 48 3.15 10.21 14.22
N ASN A 49 2.68 8.98 14.00
CA ASN A 49 3.00 8.16 12.83
C ASN A 49 1.72 7.72 12.09
N LEU A 50 0.69 8.58 12.03
CA LEU A 50 -0.62 8.20 11.49
C LEU A 50 -0.60 7.77 10.01
N ASP A 51 0.41 8.20 9.26
CA ASP A 51 0.68 7.83 7.86
C ASP A 51 1.39 6.46 7.72
N GLU A 52 1.93 5.90 8.80
CA GLU A 52 2.68 4.64 8.75
C GLU A 52 1.75 3.42 8.79
N ILE A 53 2.11 2.39 8.02
CA ILE A 53 1.46 1.08 8.03
C ILE A 53 1.65 0.42 9.40
N ALA A 54 0.56 -0.10 9.98
CA ALA A 54 0.59 -0.71 11.31
C ALA A 54 1.64 -1.82 11.45
N ALA A 55 1.80 -2.69 10.45
CA ALA A 55 2.83 -3.73 10.47
C ALA A 55 4.27 -3.17 10.57
N LYS A 56 4.55 -2.03 9.92
CA LYS A 56 5.86 -1.38 9.94
C LYS A 56 6.13 -0.72 11.28
N PHE A 57 5.14 0.02 11.78
CA PHE A 57 5.19 0.61 13.12
C PHE A 57 5.38 -0.47 14.21
N ILE A 58 4.61 -1.56 14.15
CA ILE A 58 4.74 -2.69 15.08
C ILE A 58 6.15 -3.27 15.02
N SER A 59 6.68 -3.51 13.82
CA SER A 59 8.03 -4.08 13.65
C SER A 59 9.12 -3.21 14.28
N ARG A 60 8.98 -1.88 14.20
CA ARG A 60 9.96 -0.93 14.75
C ARG A 60 9.80 -0.75 16.26
N CYS A 61 8.59 -0.41 16.69
CA CYS A 61 8.31 0.13 18.02
C CYS A 61 7.62 -0.83 19.00
N ARG A 62 7.10 -1.97 18.54
CA ARG A 62 6.36 -2.91 19.39
C ARG A 62 6.97 -4.33 19.39
N LYS A 63 6.78 -5.04 20.50
CA LYS A 63 7.16 -6.46 20.62
C LYS A 63 6.32 -7.29 19.66
N ALA A 64 6.95 -8.29 19.02
CA ALA A 64 6.28 -9.17 18.06
C ALA A 64 5.08 -9.93 18.67
N SER A 65 5.05 -10.10 20.00
CA SER A 65 3.94 -10.73 20.74
C SER A 65 2.59 -10.04 20.52
N ILE A 66 2.56 -8.73 20.21
CA ILE A 66 1.32 -8.01 19.91
C ILE A 66 0.56 -8.62 18.73
N ARG A 67 1.25 -9.26 17.77
CA ARG A 67 0.64 -9.86 16.56
C ARG A 67 -0.31 -11.01 16.88
N ARG A 68 -0.24 -11.58 18.09
CA ARG A 68 -1.18 -12.61 18.56
C ARG A 68 -2.55 -12.03 18.96
N GLU A 69 -2.58 -10.77 19.37
CA GLU A 69 -3.79 -10.08 19.83
C GLU A 69 -4.30 -9.04 18.83
N PHE A 70 -3.40 -8.54 17.97
CA PHE A 70 -3.68 -7.52 16.98
C PHE A 70 -4.52 -8.09 15.83
N PRO A 71 -5.60 -7.41 15.42
CA PRO A 71 -6.41 -7.85 14.28
C PRO A 71 -5.58 -7.92 12.99
N GLY A 72 -5.45 -9.10 12.40
CA GLY A 72 -4.63 -9.32 11.20
C GLY A 72 -5.04 -8.46 10.00
N THR A 73 -6.34 -8.19 9.86
CA THR A 73 -6.91 -7.31 8.82
C THR A 73 -6.43 -5.86 8.89
N HIS A 74 -5.90 -5.43 10.04
CA HIS A 74 -5.44 -4.06 10.28
C HIS A 74 -3.93 -3.92 10.08
N LEU A 75 -3.19 -5.01 9.85
CA LEU A 75 -1.74 -4.98 9.69
C LEU A 75 -1.29 -4.21 8.43
N SER A 76 -2.09 -4.25 7.36
CA SER A 76 -1.84 -3.53 6.11
C SER A 76 -2.42 -2.10 6.10
N ARG A 77 -3.16 -1.70 7.13
CA ARG A 77 -3.81 -0.39 7.20
C ARG A 77 -2.90 0.65 7.85
N ASN A 78 -3.13 1.91 7.51
CA ASN A 78 -2.42 3.04 8.12
C ASN A 78 -2.96 3.33 9.52
N LEU A 79 -2.09 3.77 10.42
CA LEU A 79 -2.45 4.09 11.81
C LEU A 79 -3.59 5.12 11.93
N GLY A 80 -3.63 6.10 11.03
CA GLY A 80 -4.71 7.09 10.95
C GLY A 80 -6.07 6.49 10.62
N GLU A 81 -6.12 5.50 9.73
CA GLU A 81 -7.36 4.79 9.41
C GLU A 81 -7.86 3.94 10.57
N ILE A 82 -6.93 3.29 11.29
CA ILE A 82 -7.24 2.51 12.50
C ILE A 82 -7.77 3.42 13.60
N LYS A 83 -7.19 4.62 13.75
CA LYS A 83 -7.63 5.61 14.74
C LYS A 83 -9.02 6.18 14.41
N ALA A 84 -9.29 6.44 13.13
CA ALA A 84 -10.57 6.99 12.67
C ALA A 84 -11.69 5.93 12.66
N GLY A 85 -11.33 4.65 12.57
CA GLY A 85 -12.26 3.53 12.56
C GLY A 85 -13.09 3.42 13.85
N LYS A 86 -14.36 3.01 13.69
CA LYS A 86 -15.33 2.92 14.80
C LYS A 86 -15.64 1.48 15.20
N SER A 87 -15.18 0.48 14.45
CA SER A 87 -15.46 -0.92 14.77
C SER A 87 -14.76 -1.35 16.06
N ALA A 88 -15.23 -2.45 16.67
CA ALA A 88 -14.57 -3.02 17.84
C ALA A 88 -13.10 -3.38 17.56
N ASN A 89 -12.81 -3.86 16.35
CA ASN A 89 -11.46 -4.21 15.93
C ASN A 89 -10.58 -2.97 15.76
N ASP A 90 -11.09 -1.87 15.21
CA ASP A 90 -10.35 -0.60 15.10
C ASP A 90 -9.95 -0.08 16.49
N LYS A 91 -10.92 -0.02 17.42
CA LYS A 91 -10.69 0.41 18.80
C LYS A 91 -9.69 -0.49 19.52
N LYS A 92 -9.81 -1.81 19.36
CA LYS A 92 -8.87 -2.78 19.93
C LYS A 92 -7.47 -2.61 19.35
N ALA A 93 -7.34 -2.51 18.03
CA ALA A 93 -6.08 -2.28 17.36
C ALA A 93 -5.41 -1.00 17.86
N TRP A 94 -6.16 0.11 17.92
CA TRP A 94 -5.64 1.38 18.44
C TRP A 94 -5.19 1.29 19.90
N LYS A 95 -5.95 0.58 20.74
CA LYS A 95 -5.58 0.35 22.14
C LYS A 95 -4.26 -0.44 22.26
N LEU A 96 -4.13 -1.54 21.53
CA LEU A 96 -2.93 -2.39 21.54
C LEU A 96 -1.69 -1.62 21.05
N LEU A 97 -1.84 -0.74 20.05
CA LEU A 97 -0.75 0.09 19.54
C LEU A 97 -0.24 1.13 20.54
N ASN A 98 -1.03 1.48 21.55
CA ASN A 98 -0.68 2.42 22.62
C ASN A 98 -0.44 1.72 23.97
N ASP A 99 -0.55 0.39 24.02
CA ASP A 99 -0.35 -0.39 25.23
C ASP A 99 1.15 -0.53 25.52
N LYS A 100 1.56 -0.03 26.70
CA LYS A 100 2.96 -0.07 27.18
C LYS A 100 3.47 -1.51 27.34
N ARG A 101 2.59 -2.50 27.51
CA ARG A 101 2.96 -3.93 27.62
C ARG A 101 3.69 -4.44 26.39
N PHE A 102 3.40 -3.86 25.22
CA PHE A 102 4.05 -4.23 23.96
C PHE A 102 5.11 -3.23 23.51
N GLU A 103 5.43 -2.20 24.29
CA GLU A 103 6.57 -1.33 24.02
C GLU A 103 7.88 -2.12 24.06
N LYS A 104 8.82 -1.76 23.18
CA LYS A 104 10.18 -2.32 23.18
C LYS A 104 11.05 -1.63 24.21
#